data_AF-A0A957R823-F1
#
_entry.id   AF-A0A957R823-F1
#
_cell.length_a   1.000
_cell.length_b   1.000
_cell.length_c   1.000
_cell.angle_alpha   90.00
_cell.angle_beta   90.00
_cell.angle_gamma   90.00
#
_symmetry.space_group_name_H-M   'P 1'
#
loop_
_entity.id
_entity.type
_entity.pdbx_description
1 polymer ?
#
loop_
_entity_poly.entity_id
_entity_poly.type
_entity_poly.pdbx_seq_one_letter_code
_entity_poly.pdbx_strand_id
1 'polypeptide(L)'
;MPYRSLNPDHLLERVQTLQKRIYERFPERNINRVCEELESLTRSAKERAQWINRPLWWLRIGVGVLIGASAVIAIVATPYVVIVPDQPFSFADFVQVLDAASNNILLIVAAVIFLVSTERRIKQRRTLEALHELRSLAHVIDMHQLTKDPDSAFNISTPTAHSPARRLLPYQLGRYLDYCSEMLSLISK
;
A
#
# COMPACT_ATOMS: atom_id res chain seq x y z
N MET A 1 9.70 -25.40 -1.51
CA MET A 1 9.07 -24.12 -1.10
C MET A 1 8.34 -23.54 -2.31
N PRO A 2 7.11 -23.02 -2.18
CA PRO A 2 6.41 -22.45 -3.33
C PRO A 2 7.07 -21.11 -3.69
N TYR A 3 7.79 -21.05 -4.81
CA TYR A 3 8.45 -19.84 -5.34
C TYR A 3 7.48 -18.71 -5.77
N ARG A 4 6.19 -18.79 -5.40
CA ARG A 4 5.12 -17.91 -5.89
C ARG A 4 4.66 -16.85 -4.89
N SER A 5 5.04 -16.95 -3.62
CA SER A 5 4.62 -16.00 -2.58
C SER A 5 5.80 -15.51 -1.77
N LEU A 6 5.90 -14.19 -1.64
CA LEU A 6 6.89 -13.54 -0.79
C LEU A 6 6.47 -13.70 0.68
N ASN A 7 7.33 -14.31 1.50
CA ASN A 7 7.07 -14.45 2.94
C ASN A 7 7.67 -13.25 3.70
N PRO A 8 6.85 -12.42 4.38
CA PRO A 8 7.33 -11.25 5.11
C PRO A 8 8.31 -11.60 6.24
N ASP A 9 8.19 -12.79 6.84
CA ASP A 9 9.12 -13.23 7.90
C ASP A 9 10.52 -13.48 7.36
N HIS A 10 10.62 -14.13 6.20
CA HIS A 10 11.91 -14.32 5.54
C HIS A 10 12.51 -13.01 5.04
N LEU A 11 11.71 -12.02 4.63
CA LEU A 11 12.26 -10.69 4.29
C LEU A 11 12.90 -10.03 5.51
N LEU A 12 12.23 -10.08 6.67
CA LEU A 12 12.75 -9.51 7.90
C LEU A 12 14.07 -10.21 8.31
N GLU A 13 14.13 -11.55 8.24
CA GLU A 13 15.36 -12.30 8.49
C GLU A 13 16.52 -11.90 7.56
N ARG A 14 16.21 -11.62 6.28
CA ARG A 14 17.21 -11.18 5.29
C ARG A 14 17.73 -9.78 5.61
N VAL A 15 16.85 -8.85 5.99
CA VAL A 15 17.24 -7.49 6.42
C VAL A 15 18.12 -7.57 7.66
N GLN A 16 17.77 -8.38 8.66
CA GLN A 16 18.57 -8.58 9.87
C GLN A 16 19.95 -9.18 9.57
N THR A 17 20.01 -10.15 8.66
CA THR A 17 21.29 -10.73 8.23
C THR A 17 22.15 -9.70 7.50
N LEU A 18 21.54 -8.83 6.69
CA LEU A 18 22.24 -7.71 6.04
C LEU A 18 22.77 -6.71 7.07
N GLN A 19 21.95 -6.31 8.05
CA GLN A 19 22.34 -5.40 9.12
C GLN A 19 23.57 -5.92 9.89
N LYS A 20 23.59 -7.19 10.28
CA LYS A 20 24.76 -7.81 10.94
C LYS A 20 26.03 -7.71 10.09
N ARG A 21 25.93 -8.05 8.80
CA ARG A 21 27.07 -7.97 7.86
C ARG A 21 27.55 -6.53 7.61
N ILE A 22 26.64 -5.56 7.67
CA ILE A 22 26.98 -4.13 7.59
C ILE A 22 27.67 -3.68 8.89
N TYR A 23 27.13 -4.04 10.05
CA TYR A 23 27.67 -3.70 11.37
C TYR A 23 29.11 -4.22 11.54
N GLU A 24 29.34 -5.49 11.22
CA GLU A 24 30.66 -6.13 11.33
C GLU A 24 31.74 -5.43 10.47
N ARG A 25 31.34 -4.79 9.36
CA ARG A 25 32.26 -4.22 8.39
C ARG A 25 32.37 -2.70 8.46
N PHE A 26 31.29 -2.03 8.84
CA PHE A 26 31.13 -0.58 8.85
C PHE A 26 30.44 -0.10 10.14
N PRO A 27 30.98 -0.42 11.33
CA PRO A 27 30.31 -0.18 12.61
C PRO A 27 29.96 1.30 12.83
N GLU A 28 30.88 2.21 12.47
CA GLU A 28 30.76 3.65 12.72
C GLU A 28 30.18 4.45 11.55
N ARG A 29 29.79 3.81 10.44
CA ARG A 29 29.30 4.53 9.24
C ARG A 29 27.77 4.66 9.27
N ASN A 30 27.28 5.76 8.71
CA ASN A 30 25.84 6.06 8.63
C ASN A 30 25.00 4.99 7.91
N ILE A 31 25.59 4.18 7.03
CA ILE A 31 24.90 3.07 6.36
C ILE A 31 24.28 2.06 7.35
N ASN A 32 24.88 1.92 8.54
CA ASN A 32 24.38 1.07 9.61
C ASN A 32 23.02 1.59 10.12
N ARG A 33 22.93 2.90 10.41
CA ARG A 33 21.68 3.56 10.83
C ARG A 33 20.58 3.45 9.76
N VAL A 34 20.96 3.57 8.49
CA VAL A 34 20.02 3.43 7.37
C VAL A 34 19.48 1.99 7.28
N CYS A 35 20.32 0.99 7.51
CA CYS A 35 19.89 -0.41 7.53
C CYS A 35 19.04 -0.75 8.77
N GLU A 36 19.30 -0.12 9.91
CA GLU A 36 18.47 -0.23 11.11
C GLU A 36 17.06 0.36 10.87
N GLU A 37 16.99 1.51 10.22
CA GLU A 37 15.71 2.11 9.80
C GLU A 37 14.96 1.19 8.82
N LEU A 38 15.68 0.55 7.88
CA LEU A 38 15.09 -0.44 6.97
C LEU A 38 14.49 -1.64 7.72
N GLU A 39 15.18 -2.14 8.75
CA GLU A 39 14.67 -3.24 9.58
C GLU A 39 13.40 -2.82 10.33
N SER A 40 13.43 -1.65 10.97
CA SER A 40 12.28 -1.09 11.68
C SER A 40 11.06 -0.90 10.77
N LEU A 41 11.28 -0.35 9.57
CA LEU A 41 10.24 -0.19 8.56
C LEU A 41 9.72 -1.52 8.05
N THR A 42 10.58 -2.51 7.82
CA THR A 42 10.16 -3.85 7.35
C THR A 42 9.31 -4.57 8.41
N ARG A 43 9.71 -4.47 9.69
CA ARG A 43 8.95 -4.99 10.83
C ARG A 43 7.57 -4.35 10.90
N SER A 44 7.51 -3.01 10.83
CA SER A 44 6.26 -2.25 10.86
C SER A 44 5.40 -2.51 9.63
N ALA A 45 6.00 -2.70 8.46
CA ALA A 45 5.30 -2.96 7.20
C ALA A 45 4.52 -4.28 7.25
N LYS A 46 5.04 -5.31 7.92
CA LYS A 46 4.32 -6.58 8.13
C LYS A 46 2.99 -6.36 8.85
N GLU A 47 3.01 -5.64 9.96
CA GLU A 47 1.83 -5.35 10.78
C GLU A 47 0.85 -4.40 10.05
N ARG A 48 1.39 -3.35 9.44
CA ARG A 48 0.60 -2.38 8.66
C ARG A 48 -0.07 -3.02 7.45
N ALA A 49 0.61 -3.91 6.72
CA ALA A 49 0.02 -4.61 5.59
C ALA A 49 -1.20 -5.45 6.01
N GLN A 50 -1.08 -6.18 7.13
CA GLN A 50 -2.21 -6.93 7.70
C GLN A 50 -3.35 -6.00 8.13
N TRP A 51 -3.03 -4.87 8.75
CA TRP A 51 -4.02 -3.89 9.19
C TRP A 51 -4.74 -3.20 8.02
N ILE A 52 -4.01 -2.83 6.96
CA ILE A 52 -4.57 -2.22 5.74
C ILE A 52 -5.55 -3.18 5.05
N ASN A 53 -5.26 -4.48 5.08
CA ASN A 53 -6.13 -5.47 4.44
C ASN A 53 -7.43 -5.73 5.22
N ARG A 54 -7.54 -5.29 6.49
CA ARG A 54 -8.76 -5.50 7.29
C ARG A 54 -9.98 -4.84 6.63
N PRO A 55 -11.14 -5.52 6.63
CA PRO A 55 -12.37 -4.94 6.10
C PRO A 55 -12.83 -3.77 6.98
N LEU A 56 -13.29 -2.69 6.34
CA LEU A 56 -13.87 -1.55 7.05
C LEU A 56 -15.32 -1.86 7.42
N TRP A 57 -15.53 -2.42 8.63
CA TRP A 57 -16.83 -2.90 9.08
C TRP A 57 -17.95 -1.86 9.02
N TRP A 58 -17.66 -0.59 9.28
CA TRP A 58 -18.66 0.48 9.17
C TRP A 58 -19.19 0.65 7.74
N LEU A 59 -18.35 0.49 6.72
CA LEU A 59 -18.78 0.48 5.32
C LEU A 59 -19.56 -0.80 4.99
N ARG A 60 -19.12 -1.96 5.48
CA ARG A 60 -19.86 -3.22 5.27
C ARG A 60 -21.25 -3.17 5.88
N ILE A 61 -21.37 -2.61 7.08
CA ILE A 61 -22.67 -2.37 7.74
C ILE A 61 -23.48 -1.39 6.91
N GLY A 62 -22.89 -0.30 6.40
CA GLY A 62 -23.59 0.64 5.53
C GLY A 62 -24.17 -0.02 4.27
N VAL A 63 -23.43 -0.90 3.61
CA VAL A 63 -23.95 -1.68 2.47
C VAL A 63 -25.09 -2.61 2.91
N GLY A 64 -24.91 -3.33 4.02
CA GLY A 64 -25.93 -4.24 4.56
C GLY A 64 -27.22 -3.53 4.95
N VAL A 65 -27.12 -2.37 5.58
CA VAL A 65 -28.28 -1.52 5.94
C VAL A 65 -28.98 -1.02 4.70
N LEU A 66 -28.23 -0.58 3.67
CA LEU A 66 -28.82 -0.07 2.43
C LEU A 66 -29.59 -1.15 1.66
N ILE A 67 -29.03 -2.36 1.57
CA ILE A 67 -29.70 -3.52 0.95
C ILE A 67 -30.87 -4.01 1.83
N GLY A 68 -30.70 -4.05 3.14
CA GLY A 68 -31.75 -4.46 4.08
C GLY A 68 -32.94 -3.52 4.06
N ALA A 69 -32.69 -2.20 4.09
CA ALA A 69 -33.73 -1.19 4.02
C ALA A 69 -34.50 -1.26 2.69
N SER A 70 -33.80 -1.44 1.56
CA SER A 70 -34.48 -1.58 0.27
C SER A 70 -35.33 -2.85 0.18
N ALA A 71 -34.87 -3.97 0.73
CA ALA A 71 -35.64 -5.21 0.81
C ALA A 71 -36.88 -5.07 1.71
N VAL A 72 -36.75 -4.45 2.89
CA VAL A 72 -37.88 -4.18 3.79
C VAL A 72 -38.92 -3.29 3.12
N ILE A 73 -38.50 -2.22 2.46
CA ILE A 73 -39.40 -1.32 1.72
C ILE A 73 -40.17 -2.10 0.64
N ALA A 74 -39.49 -2.97 -0.12
CA ALA A 74 -40.13 -3.79 -1.15
C ALA A 74 -41.18 -4.75 -0.56
N ILE A 75 -40.86 -5.42 0.54
CA ILE A 75 -41.78 -6.35 1.23
C ILE A 75 -43.00 -5.60 1.77
N VAL A 76 -42.79 -4.46 2.44
CA VAL A 76 -43.87 -3.66 3.04
C VAL A 76 -44.76 -3.04 1.96
N ALA A 77 -44.21 -2.62 0.82
CA ALA A 77 -44.98 -2.03 -0.28
C ALA A 77 -45.87 -3.06 -1.01
N THR A 78 -45.46 -4.32 -1.08
CA THR A 78 -46.17 -5.40 -1.78
C THR A 78 -47.66 -5.54 -1.37
N PRO A 79 -48.03 -5.64 -0.08
CA PRO A 79 -49.44 -5.75 0.32
C PRO A 79 -50.27 -4.50 -0.01
N TYR A 80 -49.70 -3.28 0.00
CA TYR A 80 -50.45 -2.08 -0.38
C TYR A 80 -50.82 -2.05 -1.86
N VAL A 81 -50.00 -2.67 -2.72
CA VAL A 81 -50.28 -2.80 -4.16
C VAL A 81 -51.33 -3.91 -4.42
N VAL A 82 -51.35 -4.96 -3.59
CA VAL A 82 -52.21 -6.16 -3.80
C VAL A 82 -53.58 -6.05 -3.12
N ILE A 83 -53.71 -5.29 -2.02
CA ILE A 83 -54.89 -5.31 -1.13
C ILE A 83 -55.87 -4.13 -1.36
N VAL A 84 -55.55 -3.14 -2.21
CA VAL A 84 -56.43 -1.98 -2.51
C VAL A 84 -57.07 -2.13 -3.90
N PRO A 85 -58.27 -2.73 -4.04
CA PRO A 85 -58.84 -3.12 -5.33
C PRO A 85 -59.93 -2.15 -5.85
N ASP A 86 -60.14 -0.99 -5.22
CA ASP A 86 -61.26 -0.10 -5.56
C ASP A 86 -61.04 0.76 -6.82
N GLN A 87 -59.87 0.68 -7.46
CA GLN A 87 -59.54 1.41 -8.69
C GLN A 87 -58.97 0.43 -9.74
N PRO A 88 -59.46 0.46 -11.00
CA PRO A 88 -58.86 -0.34 -12.06
C PRO A 88 -57.43 0.16 -12.33
N PHE A 89 -56.44 -0.72 -12.16
CA PHE A 89 -55.03 -0.41 -12.37
C PHE A 89 -54.81 0.05 -13.82
N SER A 90 -54.48 1.33 -14.02
CA SER A 90 -54.31 1.92 -15.34
C SER A 90 -52.91 1.65 -15.89
N PHE A 91 -52.75 1.70 -17.21
CA PHE A 91 -51.43 1.68 -17.86
C PHE A 91 -50.54 2.85 -17.36
N ALA A 92 -51.14 3.99 -17.02
CA ALA A 92 -50.43 5.13 -16.45
C ALA A 92 -49.82 4.81 -15.06
N ASP A 93 -50.57 4.11 -14.20
CA ASP A 93 -50.10 3.70 -12.87
C ASP A 93 -48.95 2.70 -12.97
N PHE A 94 -49.03 1.76 -13.93
CA PHE A 94 -47.95 0.82 -14.22
C PHE A 94 -46.66 1.53 -14.62
N VAL A 95 -46.74 2.48 -15.55
CA VAL A 95 -45.57 3.26 -16.00
C VAL A 95 -44.99 4.08 -14.85
N GLN A 96 -45.83 4.67 -14.00
CA GLN A 96 -45.38 5.43 -12.83
C GLN A 96 -44.63 4.56 -11.81
N VAL A 97 -45.15 3.36 -11.51
CA VAL A 97 -44.47 2.41 -10.61
C VAL A 97 -43.14 1.96 -11.21
N LEU A 98 -43.10 1.68 -12.52
CA LEU A 98 -41.88 1.27 -13.22
C LEU A 98 -40.81 2.38 -13.20
N ASP A 99 -41.20 3.62 -13.42
CA ASP A 99 -40.30 4.77 -13.41
C ASP A 99 -39.73 5.00 -11.99
N ALA A 100 -40.60 4.99 -10.98
CA ALA A 100 -40.18 5.09 -9.57
C ALA A 100 -39.24 3.95 -9.15
N ALA A 101 -39.53 2.71 -9.56
CA ALA A 101 -38.68 1.56 -9.29
C ALA A 101 -37.30 1.69 -9.97
N SER A 102 -37.28 2.14 -11.23
CA SER A 102 -36.05 2.31 -12.01
C SER A 102 -35.12 3.34 -11.36
N ASN A 103 -35.66 4.49 -10.97
CA ASN A 103 -34.88 5.53 -10.29
C ASN A 103 -34.30 5.03 -8.95
N ASN A 104 -35.12 4.34 -8.15
CA ASN A 104 -34.65 3.78 -6.87
C ASN A 104 -33.56 2.72 -7.05
N ILE A 105 -33.71 1.83 -8.03
CA ILE A 105 -32.69 0.82 -8.34
C ILE A 105 -31.37 1.50 -8.72
N LEU A 106 -31.43 2.53 -9.57
CA LEU A 106 -30.24 3.28 -9.99
C LEU A 106 -29.54 3.93 -8.79
N LEU A 107 -30.31 4.57 -7.89
CA LEU A 107 -29.76 5.17 -6.66
C LEU A 107 -29.13 4.13 -5.73
N ILE A 108 -29.76 2.97 -5.54
CA ILE A 108 -29.22 1.87 -4.72
C ILE A 108 -27.90 1.37 -5.32
N VAL A 109 -27.87 1.11 -6.63
CA VAL A 109 -26.67 0.67 -7.33
C VAL A 109 -25.55 1.70 -7.19
N ALA A 110 -25.85 2.99 -7.42
CA ALA A 110 -24.90 4.07 -7.26
C ALA A 110 -24.36 4.16 -5.83
N ALA A 111 -25.22 4.01 -4.82
CA ALA A 111 -24.83 4.05 -3.41
C ALA A 111 -23.93 2.87 -3.02
N VAL A 112 -24.23 1.65 -3.48
CA VAL A 112 -23.37 0.47 -3.27
C VAL A 112 -22.01 0.67 -3.93
N ILE A 113 -21.98 1.11 -5.19
CA ILE A 113 -20.72 1.41 -5.90
C ILE A 113 -19.93 2.49 -5.15
N PHE A 114 -20.59 3.53 -4.66
CA PHE A 114 -19.96 4.59 -3.90
C PHE A 114 -19.32 4.08 -2.60
N LEU A 115 -20.02 3.26 -1.82
CA LEU A 115 -19.48 2.67 -0.59
C LEU A 115 -18.27 1.77 -0.85
N VAL A 116 -18.37 0.88 -1.85
CA VAL A 116 -17.27 -0.02 -2.23
C VAL A 116 -16.07 0.78 -2.76
N SER A 117 -16.32 1.81 -3.58
CA SER A 117 -15.28 2.72 -4.08
C SER A 117 -14.59 3.46 -2.92
N THR A 118 -15.35 3.86 -1.91
CA THR A 118 -14.84 4.56 -0.73
C THR A 118 -13.91 3.67 0.09
N GLU A 119 -14.26 2.40 0.31
CA GLU A 119 -13.36 1.43 0.96
C GLU A 119 -12.03 1.31 0.19
N ARG A 120 -12.11 1.18 -1.14
CA ARG A 120 -10.93 1.09 -2.00
C ARG A 120 -10.06 2.35 -1.89
N ARG A 121 -10.66 3.54 -1.95
CA ARG A 121 -9.93 4.83 -1.84
C ARG A 121 -9.22 4.96 -0.49
N ILE A 122 -9.87 4.58 0.61
CA ILE A 122 -9.28 4.63 1.94
C ILE A 122 -8.09 3.66 2.05
N LYS A 123 -8.26 2.42 1.60
CA LYS A 123 -7.16 1.43 1.61
C LYS A 123 -5.99 1.88 0.72
N GLN A 124 -6.29 2.42 -0.46
CA GLN A 124 -5.27 2.91 -1.39
C GLN A 124 -4.45 4.07 -0.81
N ARG A 125 -5.08 5.01 -0.08
CA ARG A 125 -4.35 6.09 0.60
C ARG A 125 -3.35 5.54 1.63
N ARG A 126 -3.80 4.60 2.48
CA ARG A 126 -2.93 3.95 3.48
C ARG A 126 -1.77 3.18 2.84
N THR A 127 -2.02 2.48 1.73
CA THR A 127 -0.95 1.81 0.97
C THR A 127 0.05 2.82 0.39
N LEU A 128 -0.43 3.93 -0.17
CA LEU A 128 0.45 4.97 -0.70
C LEU A 128 1.31 5.60 0.38
N GLU A 129 0.76 5.90 1.56
CA GLU A 129 1.52 6.41 2.72
C GLU A 129 2.66 5.46 3.10
N ALA A 130 2.38 4.16 3.23
CA ALA A 130 3.41 3.15 3.51
C ALA A 130 4.49 3.08 2.41
N LEU A 131 4.10 3.20 1.13
CA LEU A 131 5.05 3.25 0.01
C LEU A 131 5.90 4.53 0.01
N HIS A 132 5.39 5.66 0.51
CA HIS A 132 6.16 6.89 0.59
C HIS A 132 7.29 6.78 1.61
N GLU A 133 7.08 6.10 2.75
CA GLU A 133 8.14 5.84 3.72
C GLU A 133 9.28 5.01 3.10
N LEU A 134 8.94 3.92 2.40
CA LEU A 134 9.91 3.08 1.69
C LEU A 134 10.67 3.86 0.61
N ARG A 135 9.97 4.71 -0.16
CA ARG A 135 10.58 5.58 -1.18
C ARG A 135 11.53 6.60 -0.55
N SER A 136 11.14 7.20 0.57
CA SER A 136 12.01 8.15 1.30
C SER A 136 13.31 7.47 1.71
N LEU A 137 13.25 6.26 2.27
CA LEU A 137 14.44 5.50 2.63
C LEU A 137 15.30 5.14 1.41
N ALA A 138 14.67 4.73 0.29
CA ALA A 138 15.39 4.48 -0.96
C ALA A 138 16.16 5.71 -1.45
N HIS A 139 15.55 6.89 -1.40
CA HIS A 139 16.24 8.14 -1.74
C HIS A 139 17.38 8.47 -0.76
N VAL A 140 17.22 8.19 0.54
CA VAL A 140 18.32 8.36 1.50
C VAL A 140 19.50 7.44 1.15
N ILE A 141 19.24 6.20 0.77
CA ILE A 141 20.30 5.26 0.33
C ILE A 141 20.99 5.79 -0.94
N ASP A 142 20.22 6.27 -1.91
CA ASP A 142 20.74 6.85 -3.15
C ASP A 142 21.61 8.09 -2.87
N MET A 143 21.20 9.00 -1.96
CA MET A 143 22.04 10.12 -1.53
C MET A 143 23.35 9.66 -0.87
N HIS A 144 23.34 8.51 -0.18
CA HIS A 144 24.58 7.92 0.34
C HIS A 144 25.47 7.34 -0.77
N GLN A 145 24.97 7.06 -1.97
CA GLN A 145 25.76 6.60 -3.12
C GLN A 145 26.37 7.75 -3.92
N LEU A 146 25.75 8.93 -3.97
CA LEU A 146 26.20 10.06 -4.81
C LEU A 146 27.67 10.48 -4.62
N THR A 147 28.22 10.34 -3.41
CA THR A 147 29.61 10.71 -3.13
C THR A 147 30.59 9.54 -3.27
N LYS A 148 30.14 8.37 -3.72
CA LYS A 148 30.87 7.09 -3.74
C LYS A 148 31.12 6.75 -5.20
N ASP A 149 32.24 7.24 -5.71
CA ASP A 149 32.66 7.06 -7.10
C ASP A 149 33.54 5.80 -7.23
N PRO A 150 33.11 4.72 -7.91
CA PRO A 150 33.91 3.51 -8.09
C PRO A 150 35.18 3.75 -8.92
N ASP A 151 35.20 4.72 -9.84
CA ASP A 151 36.37 5.01 -10.68
C ASP A 151 37.50 5.63 -9.86
N SER A 152 37.16 6.28 -8.76
CA SER A 152 38.13 6.77 -7.77
C SER A 152 38.92 5.65 -7.09
N ALA A 153 38.38 4.44 -7.03
CA ALA A 153 39.07 3.28 -6.45
C ALA A 153 40.18 2.73 -7.36
N PHE A 154 40.10 3.00 -8.66
CA PHE A 154 41.10 2.58 -9.65
C PHE A 154 42.15 3.66 -9.95
N ASN A 155 42.17 4.76 -9.17
CA ASN A 155 43.03 5.93 -9.39
C ASN A 155 42.88 6.57 -10.78
N ILE A 156 41.74 6.35 -11.45
CA ILE A 156 41.48 6.86 -12.81
C ILE A 156 41.09 8.36 -12.75
N SER A 157 40.59 8.83 -11.61
CA SER A 157 39.93 10.13 -11.48
C SER A 157 40.75 11.12 -10.64
N THR A 158 41.15 12.25 -11.24
CA THR A 158 41.86 13.36 -10.57
C THR A 158 40.88 14.18 -9.71
N PRO A 159 41.10 14.29 -8.39
CA PRO A 159 40.21 15.06 -7.54
C PRO A 159 40.30 16.56 -7.85
N THR A 160 39.15 17.23 -7.89
CA THR A 160 39.02 18.69 -8.00
C THR A 160 38.86 19.34 -6.62
N ALA A 161 38.96 20.66 -6.52
CA ALA A 161 38.88 21.41 -5.26
C ALA A 161 37.60 21.15 -4.43
N HIS A 162 36.50 20.77 -5.09
CA HIS A 162 35.21 20.48 -4.45
C HIS A 162 34.85 18.99 -4.49
N SER A 163 35.78 18.10 -4.87
CA SER A 163 35.54 16.66 -4.86
C SER A 163 35.32 16.14 -3.44
N PRO A 164 34.37 15.20 -3.22
CA PRO A 164 34.14 14.61 -1.91
C PRO A 164 35.39 13.89 -1.35
N ALA A 165 35.53 13.89 -0.03
CA ALA A 165 36.64 13.22 0.64
C ALA A 165 36.58 11.69 0.46
N ARG A 166 37.62 11.13 -0.17
CA ARG A 166 37.77 9.68 -0.42
C ARG A 166 38.35 8.99 0.82
N ARG A 167 37.48 8.53 1.72
CA ARG A 167 37.87 7.90 3.01
C ARG A 167 37.65 6.37 3.06
N LEU A 168 37.44 5.72 1.92
CA LEU A 168 37.18 4.28 1.83
C LEU A 168 38.24 3.63 0.93
N LEU A 169 38.74 2.47 1.36
CA LEU A 169 39.58 1.63 0.50
C LEU A 169 38.75 1.05 -0.66
N PRO A 170 39.36 0.73 -1.82
CA PRO A 170 38.66 0.16 -2.97
C PRO A 170 37.70 -1.00 -2.64
N TYR A 171 38.18 -1.97 -1.86
CA TYR A 171 37.38 -3.10 -1.41
C TYR A 171 36.20 -2.69 -0.51
N GLN A 172 36.43 -1.74 0.39
CA GLN A 172 35.39 -1.21 1.28
C GLN A 172 34.34 -0.42 0.49
N LEU A 173 34.75 0.34 -0.52
CA LEU A 173 33.84 1.08 -1.40
C LEU A 173 32.92 0.12 -2.16
N GLY A 174 33.47 -0.93 -2.77
CA GLY A 174 32.68 -1.95 -3.47
C GLY A 174 31.65 -2.59 -2.55
N ARG A 175 32.07 -3.06 -1.37
CA ARG A 175 31.14 -3.66 -0.39
C ARG A 175 30.09 -2.68 0.14
N TYR A 176 30.44 -1.40 0.26
CA TYR A 176 29.49 -0.36 0.65
C TYR A 176 28.39 -0.21 -0.42
N LEU A 177 28.78 -0.11 -1.69
CA LEU A 177 27.84 0.01 -2.81
C LEU A 177 27.00 -1.26 -3.01
N ASP A 178 27.59 -2.45 -2.79
CA ASP A 178 26.87 -3.72 -2.77
C ASP A 178 25.77 -3.69 -1.71
N TYR A 179 26.09 -3.28 -0.48
CA TYR A 179 25.10 -3.21 0.60
C TYR A 179 23.99 -2.19 0.32
N CYS A 180 24.31 -1.03 -0.26
CA CYS A 180 23.29 -0.10 -0.74
C CYS A 180 22.37 -0.74 -1.79
N SER A 181 22.94 -1.50 -2.74
CA SER A 181 22.18 -2.22 -3.77
C SER A 181 21.32 -3.34 -3.17
N GLU A 182 21.84 -4.08 -2.19
CA GLU A 182 21.08 -5.10 -1.45
C GLU A 182 19.90 -4.46 -0.69
N MET A 183 20.11 -3.33 0.00
CA MET A 183 19.03 -2.60 0.68
C MET A 183 17.95 -2.11 -0.30
N LEU A 184 18.35 -1.51 -1.43
CA LEU A 184 17.41 -1.07 -2.48
C LEU A 184 16.63 -2.26 -3.07
N SER A 185 17.29 -3.40 -3.26
CA SER A 185 16.64 -4.63 -3.71
C SER A 185 15.58 -5.10 -2.70
N LEU A 186 15.89 -5.07 -1.39
CA LEU A 186 14.95 -5.43 -0.34
C LEU A 186 13.76 -4.46 -0.25
N ILE A 187 13.98 -3.15 -0.42
CA ILE A 187 12.91 -2.14 -0.48
C ILE A 187 11.94 -2.39 -1.65
N SER A 188 12.44 -2.95 -2.76
CA SER A 188 11.63 -3.24 -3.96
C SER A 188 10.74 -4.48 -3.85
N LYS A 189 10.85 -5.26 -2.76
CA LYS A 189 10.09 -6.50 -2.53
C LYS A 189 8.83 -6.24 -1.73
#